data_AF-O81265-F1
#
_entry.id   AF-O81265-F1
#
_cell.length_a   1.000
_cell.length_b   1.000
_cell.length_c   1.000
_cell.angle_alpha   90.00
_cell.angle_beta   90.00
_cell.angle_gamma   90.00
#
_symmetry.space_group_name_H-M   'P 1'
#
loop_
_entity.id
_entity.type
_entity.pdbx_description
1 polymer ?
#
loop_
_entity_poly.entity_id
_entity_poly.type
_entity_poly.pdbx_seq_one_letter_code
_entity_poly.pdbx_strand_id
1 'polypeptide(L)'
;NREAARKSRLRKKAYVQQLEASRLKLLHLEQELEQTKAQAALLSGGVNASHLGLPGTTNSGIAAFEMEYEHWVEEQNKKTNALKTALHAPLPDTELDVLVKDTLNHYANLFTIKATAAKVDVCYLISGMWKTSTERLFLWIGRFRPSELLKVLVPQLKLLDQQSHDLCNLIQACQQAEDA
;
A
#
# COMPACT_ATOMS: atom_id res chain seq x y z
N ASN A 1 44.88 -24.99 32.65
CA ASN A 1 45.01 -23.70 31.92
C ASN A 1 45.36 -23.88 30.43
N ARG A 2 46.43 -24.60 30.06
CA ARG A 2 46.84 -24.80 28.64
C ARG A 2 45.76 -25.41 27.73
N GLU A 3 45.06 -26.45 28.18
CA GLU A 3 44.01 -27.08 27.38
C GLU A 3 42.77 -26.20 27.17
N ALA A 4 42.39 -25.42 28.20
CA ALA A 4 41.29 -24.46 28.11
C ALA A 4 41.61 -23.35 27.08
N ALA A 5 42.84 -22.85 27.06
CA ALA A 5 43.30 -21.90 26.05
C ALA A 5 43.26 -22.49 24.63
N ARG A 6 43.63 -23.76 24.46
CA ARG A 6 43.57 -24.46 23.16
C ARG A 6 42.12 -24.62 22.67
N LYS A 7 41.20 -25.05 23.54
CA LYS A 7 39.76 -25.16 23.20
C LYS A 7 39.15 -23.80 22.85
N SER A 8 39.50 -22.74 23.57
CA SER A 8 39.05 -21.37 23.26
C SER A 8 39.52 -20.90 21.88
N ARG A 9 40.81 -21.11 21.56
CA ARG A 9 41.36 -20.79 20.23
C ARG A 9 40.66 -21.54 19.10
N LEU A 10 40.38 -22.83 19.30
CA LEU A 10 39.66 -23.65 18.32
C LEU A 10 38.23 -23.13 18.07
N ARG A 11 37.48 -22.79 19.12
CA ARG A 11 36.12 -22.23 18.99
C ARG A 11 36.12 -20.89 18.26
N LYS A 12 37.04 -20.00 18.63
CA LYS A 12 37.18 -18.70 17.95
C LYS A 12 37.54 -18.89 16.48
N LYS A 13 38.44 -19.81 16.15
CA LYS A 13 38.79 -20.13 14.76
C LYS A 13 37.58 -20.64 13.97
N ALA A 14 36.80 -21.56 14.53
CA ALA A 14 35.60 -22.08 13.89
C ALA A 14 34.54 -20.98 13.68
N TYR A 15 34.33 -20.09 14.66
CA TYR A 15 33.41 -18.97 14.55
C TYR A 15 33.84 -17.96 13.47
N VAL A 16 35.13 -17.63 13.40
CA VAL A 16 35.67 -16.74 12.35
C VAL A 16 35.48 -17.36 10.97
N GLN A 17 35.73 -18.67 10.81
CA GLN A 17 35.48 -19.37 9.54
C GLN A 17 34.00 -19.34 9.14
N GLN A 18 33.10 -19.51 10.11
CA GLN A 18 31.66 -19.40 9.86
C GLN A 18 31.26 -17.98 9.43
N LEU A 19 31.85 -16.95 10.04
CA LEU A 19 31.62 -15.56 9.65
C LEU A 19 32.14 -15.27 8.23
N GLU A 20 33.33 -15.76 7.88
CA GLU A 20 33.89 -15.63 6.54
C GLU A 20 32.98 -16.31 5.49
N ALA A 21 32.52 -17.53 5.77
CA ALA A 21 31.57 -18.24 4.91
C ALA A 21 30.24 -17.47 4.76
N SER A 22 29.72 -16.91 5.86
CA SER A 22 28.49 -16.12 5.85
C SER A 22 28.65 -14.83 5.07
N ARG A 23 29.80 -14.15 5.20
CA ARG A 23 30.14 -12.94 4.45
C ARG A 23 30.20 -13.21 2.95
N LEU A 24 30.84 -14.30 2.54
CA LEU A 24 30.90 -14.70 1.12
C LEU A 24 29.50 -15.01 0.56
N LYS A 25 28.66 -15.70 1.35
CA LYS A 25 27.27 -15.96 0.96
C LYS A 25 26.46 -14.67 0.82
N LEU A 26 26.64 -13.70 1.71
CA LEU A 26 25.99 -12.39 1.62
C LEU A 26 26.43 -11.62 0.37
N LEU A 27 27.74 -11.54 0.11
CA LEU A 27 28.26 -10.90 -1.09
C LEU A 27 27.70 -11.53 -2.37
N HIS A 28 27.56 -12.85 -2.39
CA HIS A 28 26.96 -13.56 -3.52
C HIS A 28 25.48 -13.21 -3.71
N LEU A 29 24.70 -13.21 -2.63
CA LEU A 29 23.28 -12.83 -2.69
C LEU A 29 23.09 -11.36 -3.08
N GLU A 30 23.95 -10.45 -2.60
CA GLU A 30 23.94 -9.04 -3.01
C GLU A 30 24.22 -8.90 -4.50
N GLN A 31 25.18 -9.66 -5.03
CA GLN A 31 25.48 -9.68 -6.46
C GLN A 31 24.31 -10.23 -7.29
N GLU A 32 23.69 -11.33 -6.88
CA GLU A 32 22.51 -11.89 -7.56
C GLU A 32 21.35 -10.90 -7.56
N LEU A 33 21.17 -10.18 -6.46
CA LEU A 33 20.13 -9.17 -6.31
C LEU A 33 20.36 -7.97 -7.23
N GLU A 34 21.59 -7.44 -7.30
CA GLU A 34 21.93 -6.35 -8.22
C GLU A 34 21.83 -6.78 -9.69
N GLN A 35 22.20 -8.02 -10.02
CA GLN A 35 22.00 -8.58 -11.35
C GLN A 35 20.51 -8.71 -11.70
N THR A 36 19.68 -9.17 -10.76
CA THR A 36 18.23 -9.28 -10.94
C THR A 36 17.60 -7.91 -11.16
N LYS A 37 18.02 -6.89 -10.40
CA LYS A 37 17.58 -5.50 -10.59
C LYS A 37 17.99 -4.95 -11.96
N ALA A 38 19.23 -5.17 -12.39
CA ALA A 38 19.72 -4.72 -13.68
C ALA A 38 18.99 -5.40 -14.86
N GLN A 39 18.72 -6.70 -14.75
CA GLN A 39 17.90 -7.43 -15.72
C GLN A 39 16.47 -6.88 -15.78
N ALA A 40 15.86 -6.60 -14.63
CA ALA A 40 14.54 -5.97 -14.58
C ALA A 40 14.53 -4.56 -15.20
N ALA A 41 15.58 -3.77 -14.99
CA ALA A 41 15.71 -2.44 -15.59
C ALA A 41 15.86 -2.50 -17.13
N LEU A 42 16.57 -3.50 -17.67
CA LEU A 42 16.72 -3.71 -19.12
C LEU A 42 15.41 -4.18 -19.78
N LEU A 43 14.65 -5.05 -19.11
CA LEU A 43 13.32 -5.49 -19.58
C LEU A 43 12.27 -4.39 -19.46
N SER A 44 12.47 -3.41 -18.58
CA SER A 44 11.61 -2.22 -18.41
C SER A 44 11.84 -1.12 -19.45
N GLY A 45 12.74 -1.32 -20.43
CA GLY A 45 13.02 -0.37 -21.51
C GLY A 45 11.88 -0.14 -22.51
N GLY A 46 10.75 -0.85 -22.36
CA GLY A 46 9.52 -0.61 -23.08
C GLY A 46 8.33 -1.09 -22.26
N VAL A 47 7.59 -0.14 -21.68
CA VAL A 47 6.30 -0.31 -20.99
C VAL A 47 6.37 -1.00 -19.61
N ASN A 48 5.94 -0.22 -18.61
CA ASN A 48 5.46 -0.55 -17.26
C ASN A 48 6.35 -1.42 -16.35
N ALA A 49 6.77 -0.78 -15.25
CA ALA A 49 7.47 -1.34 -14.10
C ALA A 49 6.58 -2.25 -13.22
N SER A 50 5.83 -3.18 -13.82
CA SER A 50 4.89 -4.07 -13.11
C SER A 50 5.48 -5.46 -12.82
N HIS A 51 6.78 -5.69 -13.06
CA HIS A 51 7.35 -7.05 -13.11
C HIS A 51 8.48 -7.35 -12.09
N LEU A 52 8.51 -6.68 -10.93
CA LEU A 52 9.42 -7.06 -9.85
C LEU A 52 8.75 -8.03 -8.86
N GLY A 53 8.74 -9.31 -9.23
CA GLY A 53 8.38 -10.42 -8.36
C GLY A 53 8.54 -11.81 -9.01
N LEU A 54 9.79 -12.28 -9.13
CA LEU A 54 10.22 -13.67 -9.45
C LEU A 54 9.81 -14.29 -10.82
N PRO A 55 10.68 -15.11 -11.46
CA PRO A 55 10.29 -15.97 -12.58
C PRO A 55 9.59 -17.22 -12.02
N GLY A 56 8.30 -17.08 -11.73
CA GLY A 56 7.44 -18.20 -11.39
C GLY A 56 6.03 -17.82 -11.79
N THR A 57 5.61 -18.27 -12.98
CA THR A 57 4.23 -18.23 -13.50
C THR A 57 3.41 -17.05 -12.99
N THR A 58 3.39 -15.94 -13.74
CA THR A 58 2.45 -14.84 -13.45
C THR A 58 1.06 -15.43 -13.32
N ASN A 59 0.56 -15.53 -12.08
CA ASN A 59 -0.79 -16.00 -11.80
C ASN A 59 -1.70 -15.07 -12.59
N SER A 60 -2.35 -15.58 -13.64
CA SER A 60 -3.13 -14.77 -14.58
C SER A 60 -4.15 -13.89 -13.85
N GLY A 61 -4.68 -14.35 -12.70
CA GLY A 61 -5.58 -13.56 -11.86
C GLY A 61 -4.93 -12.38 -11.11
N ILE A 62 -3.64 -12.47 -10.75
CA ILE A 62 -2.91 -11.34 -10.12
C ILE A 62 -2.64 -10.25 -11.16
N ALA A 63 -2.19 -10.62 -12.36
CA ALA A 63 -1.96 -9.66 -13.45
C ALA A 63 -3.26 -8.94 -13.88
N ALA A 64 -4.38 -9.67 -13.92
CA ALA A 64 -5.69 -9.08 -14.20
C ALA A 64 -6.12 -8.10 -13.10
N PHE A 65 -5.90 -8.45 -11.83
CA PHE A 65 -6.17 -7.55 -10.70
C PHE A 65 -5.33 -6.27 -10.77
N GLU A 66 -4.03 -6.37 -11.04
CA GLU A 66 -3.14 -5.20 -11.13
C GLU A 66 -3.60 -4.23 -12.20
N MET A 67 -3.93 -4.74 -13.40
CA MET A 67 -4.46 -3.94 -14.50
C MET A 67 -5.79 -3.25 -14.16
N GLU A 68 -6.72 -3.98 -13.54
CA GLU A 68 -8.02 -3.44 -13.17
C GLU A 68 -7.90 -2.39 -12.04
N TYR A 69 -7.01 -2.63 -11.09
CA TYR A 69 -6.71 -1.69 -10.01
C TYR A 69 -6.04 -0.41 -10.53
N GLU A 70 -5.08 -0.51 -11.46
CA GLU A 70 -4.46 0.66 -12.10
C GLU A 70 -5.52 1.55 -12.78
N HIS A 71 -6.40 0.95 -13.58
CA HIS A 71 -7.50 1.67 -14.21
C HIS A 71 -8.46 2.29 -13.17
N TRP A 72 -8.76 1.57 -12.08
CA TRP A 72 -9.57 2.10 -11.00
C TRP A 72 -8.94 3.35 -10.35
N VAL A 73 -7.61 3.35 -10.16
CA VAL A 73 -6.85 4.48 -9.59
C VAL A 73 -6.89 5.68 -10.55
N GLU A 74 -6.71 5.48 -11.84
CA GLU A 74 -6.81 6.55 -12.85
C GLU A 74 -8.19 7.22 -12.80
N GLU A 75 -9.25 6.42 -12.76
CA GLU A 75 -10.61 6.94 -12.69
C GLU A 75 -10.87 7.64 -11.35
N GLN A 76 -10.34 7.11 -10.25
CA GLN A 76 -10.42 7.76 -8.94
C GLN A 76 -9.74 9.13 -8.93
N ASN A 77 -8.60 9.28 -9.63
CA ASN A 77 -7.92 10.56 -9.78
C ASN A 77 -8.79 11.57 -10.55
N LYS A 78 -9.45 11.14 -11.63
CA LYS A 78 -10.38 12.01 -12.38
C LYS A 78 -11.55 12.48 -11.50
N LYS A 79 -12.20 11.55 -10.79
CA LYS A 79 -13.32 11.87 -9.89
C LYS A 79 -12.89 12.80 -8.75
N THR A 80 -11.72 12.54 -8.15
CA THR A 80 -11.13 13.41 -7.12
C THR A 80 -10.88 14.83 -7.65
N ASN A 81 -10.36 14.95 -8.88
CA ASN A 81 -10.15 16.25 -9.50
C ASN A 81 -11.47 16.97 -9.79
N ALA A 82 -12.50 16.26 -10.26
CA ALA A 82 -13.83 16.83 -10.46
C ALA A 82 -14.43 17.37 -9.16
N LEU A 83 -14.31 16.63 -8.05
CA LEU A 83 -14.75 17.08 -6.72
C LEU A 83 -13.99 18.32 -6.24
N LYS A 84 -12.66 18.37 -6.44
CA LYS A 84 -11.86 19.56 -6.14
C LYS A 84 -12.31 20.77 -6.96
N THR A 85 -12.58 20.58 -8.25
CA THR A 85 -13.10 21.65 -9.11
C THR A 85 -14.46 22.13 -8.62
N ALA A 86 -15.37 21.22 -8.29
CA ALA A 86 -16.70 21.55 -7.73
C ALA A 86 -16.61 22.32 -6.40
N LEU A 87 -15.60 22.02 -5.58
CA LEU A 87 -15.36 22.74 -4.33
C LEU A 87 -14.90 24.19 -4.55
N HIS A 88 -14.13 24.44 -5.62
CA HIS A 88 -13.60 25.77 -5.95
C HIS A 88 -14.54 26.59 -6.84
N ALA A 89 -15.34 25.94 -7.69
CA ALA A 89 -16.33 26.54 -8.57
C ALA A 89 -17.68 25.86 -8.29
N PRO A 90 -18.53 26.45 -7.45
CA PRO A 90 -19.76 25.83 -6.98
C PRO A 90 -20.66 25.40 -8.14
N LEU A 91 -20.97 24.10 -8.20
CA LEU A 91 -21.95 23.52 -9.10
C LEU A 91 -23.35 23.62 -8.48
N PRO A 92 -24.42 23.53 -9.28
CA PRO A 92 -25.77 23.32 -8.75
C PRO A 92 -25.84 22.07 -7.86
N ASP A 93 -26.58 22.14 -6.75
CA ASP A 93 -26.66 21.05 -5.75
C ASP A 93 -27.06 19.69 -6.38
N THR A 94 -27.87 19.71 -7.43
CA THR A 94 -28.29 18.48 -8.15
C THR A 94 -27.11 17.81 -8.86
N GLU A 95 -26.23 18.59 -9.49
CA GLU A 95 -25.04 18.07 -10.18
C GLU A 95 -23.98 17.61 -9.19
N LEU A 96 -23.85 18.33 -8.06
CA LEU A 96 -22.96 17.94 -6.97
C LEU A 96 -23.38 16.61 -6.34
N ASP A 97 -24.67 16.40 -6.07
CA ASP A 97 -25.21 15.14 -5.53
C ASP A 97 -24.91 13.95 -6.48
N VAL A 98 -25.12 14.14 -7.78
CA VAL A 98 -24.79 13.12 -8.78
C VAL A 98 -23.29 12.79 -8.77
N LEU A 99 -22.43 13.81 -8.75
CA LEU A 99 -20.97 13.62 -8.71
C LEU A 99 -20.50 12.89 -7.44
N VAL A 100 -21.06 13.24 -6.28
CA VAL A 100 -20.76 12.59 -5.00
C VAL A 100 -21.22 11.14 -5.03
N LYS A 101 -22.46 10.86 -5.47
CA LYS A 101 -22.99 9.49 -5.59
C LYS A 101 -22.17 8.64 -6.55
N ASP A 102 -21.81 9.16 -7.71
CA ASP A 102 -20.95 8.48 -8.67
C ASP A 102 -19.58 8.15 -8.08
N THR A 103 -18.98 9.08 -7.33
CA THR A 103 -17.70 8.85 -6.64
C THR A 103 -17.83 7.78 -5.54
N LEU A 104 -18.90 7.80 -4.75
CA LEU A 104 -19.15 6.78 -3.73
C LEU A 104 -19.37 5.39 -4.35
N ASN A 105 -20.09 5.31 -5.46
CA ASN A 105 -20.29 4.06 -6.20
C ASN A 105 -18.98 3.52 -6.79
N HIS A 106 -18.05 4.38 -7.18
CA HIS A 106 -16.71 3.96 -7.63
C HIS A 106 -15.96 3.17 -6.56
N TYR A 107 -16.11 3.51 -5.28
CA TYR A 107 -15.52 2.75 -4.18
C TYR A 107 -16.16 1.36 -4.02
N ALA A 108 -17.45 1.17 -4.33
CA ALA A 108 -18.07 -0.15 -4.33
C ALA A 108 -17.38 -1.09 -5.33
N ASN A 109 -16.96 -0.56 -6.48
CA ASN A 109 -16.19 -1.31 -7.46
C ASN A 109 -14.83 -1.77 -6.89
N LEU A 110 -14.12 -0.92 -6.14
CA LEU A 110 -12.85 -1.30 -5.50
C LEU A 110 -12.98 -2.55 -4.63
N PHE A 111 -14.04 -2.65 -3.85
CA PHE A 111 -14.27 -3.83 -3.00
C PHE A 111 -14.55 -5.08 -3.84
N THR A 112 -15.20 -4.93 -4.99
CA THR A 112 -15.45 -6.04 -5.92
C THR A 112 -14.15 -6.55 -6.54
N ILE A 113 -13.28 -5.65 -7.01
CA ILE A 113 -11.96 -5.96 -7.55
C ILE A 113 -11.11 -6.69 -6.49
N LYS A 114 -11.07 -6.15 -5.26
CA LYS A 114 -10.34 -6.77 -4.13
C LYS A 114 -10.92 -8.13 -3.75
N ALA A 115 -12.24 -8.30 -3.73
CA ALA A 115 -12.87 -9.57 -3.42
C ALA A 115 -12.55 -10.64 -4.47
N THR A 116 -12.47 -10.28 -5.75
CA THR A 116 -12.04 -11.19 -6.81
C THR A 116 -10.59 -11.59 -6.65
N ALA A 117 -9.69 -10.65 -6.36
CA ALA A 117 -8.29 -10.94 -6.09
C ALA A 117 -8.09 -11.82 -4.85
N ALA A 118 -8.87 -11.61 -3.78
CA ALA A 118 -8.83 -12.44 -2.58
C ALA A 118 -9.12 -13.92 -2.86
N LYS A 119 -9.98 -14.22 -3.83
CA LYS A 119 -10.31 -15.59 -4.25
C LYS A 119 -9.15 -16.27 -4.98
N VAL A 120 -8.27 -15.49 -5.61
CA VAL A 120 -7.09 -15.98 -6.32
C VAL A 120 -5.91 -16.12 -5.34
N ASP A 121 -5.59 -15.04 -4.63
CA ASP A 121 -4.48 -15.00 -3.68
C ASP A 121 -4.71 -13.94 -2.58
N VAL A 122 -5.16 -14.40 -1.42
CA VAL A 122 -5.35 -13.55 -0.23
C VAL A 122 -4.04 -12.99 0.31
N CYS A 123 -2.93 -13.73 0.18
CA CYS A 123 -1.62 -13.28 0.67
C CYS A 123 -1.11 -12.11 -0.17
N TYR A 124 -1.26 -12.18 -1.49
CA TYR A 124 -0.98 -11.07 -2.40
C TYR A 124 -1.92 -9.89 -2.11
N LEU A 125 -3.21 -10.11 -1.86
CA LEU A 125 -4.10 -9.02 -1.50
C LEU A 125 -3.66 -8.30 -0.22
N ILE A 126 -3.12 -8.98 0.78
CA ILE A 126 -2.69 -8.38 2.05
C ILE A 126 -1.29 -7.75 1.92
N SER A 127 -0.34 -8.45 1.34
CA SER A 127 1.10 -8.10 1.38
C SER A 127 1.68 -7.65 0.03
N GLY A 128 0.87 -7.64 -1.03
CA GLY A 128 1.29 -7.33 -2.38
C GLY A 128 1.73 -5.88 -2.59
N MET A 129 2.40 -5.68 -3.72
CA MET A 129 3.03 -4.41 -4.09
C MET A 129 2.04 -3.37 -4.63
N TRP A 130 0.79 -3.76 -4.90
CA TRP A 130 -0.27 -2.89 -5.40
C TRP A 130 -0.64 -1.73 -4.45
N LYS A 131 -0.35 -1.85 -3.14
CA LYS A 131 -0.61 -0.79 -2.16
C LYS A 131 0.45 0.30 -2.22
N THR A 132 -0.01 1.53 -2.07
CA THR A 132 0.87 2.69 -1.85
C THR A 132 1.63 2.54 -0.52
N SER A 133 2.78 3.21 -0.41
CA SER A 133 3.56 3.25 0.83
C SER A 133 2.74 3.77 2.02
N THR A 134 1.85 4.72 1.78
CA THR A 134 0.94 5.29 2.77
C THR A 134 -0.07 4.28 3.27
N GLU A 135 -0.76 3.56 2.37
CA GLU A 135 -1.71 2.51 2.76
C GLU A 135 -1.05 1.39 3.55
N ARG A 136 0.17 0.98 3.13
CA ARG A 136 0.94 -0.04 3.84
C ARG A 136 1.28 0.40 5.27
N LEU A 137 1.65 1.67 5.45
CA LEU A 137 1.94 2.26 6.75
C LEU A 137 0.70 2.25 7.67
N PHE A 138 -0.46 2.67 7.16
CA PHE A 138 -1.71 2.69 7.93
C PHE A 138 -2.23 1.30 8.28
N LEU A 139 -1.98 0.29 7.44
CA LEU A 139 -2.31 -1.10 7.76
C LEU A 139 -1.37 -1.67 8.82
N TRP A 140 -0.09 -1.31 8.80
CA TRP A 140 0.92 -1.84 9.71
C TRP A 140 0.85 -1.25 11.13
N ILE A 141 0.53 0.04 11.27
CA ILE A 141 0.52 0.75 12.58
C ILE A 141 -0.70 0.41 13.45
N GLY A 142 -1.57 -0.51 13.02
CA GLY A 142 -2.62 -1.04 13.89
C GLY A 142 -3.95 -0.30 13.78
N ARG A 143 -4.41 -0.15 12.53
CA ARG A 143 -5.77 0.25 12.07
C ARG A 143 -5.88 1.72 11.66
N PHE A 144 -6.60 1.94 10.55
CA PHE A 144 -6.99 3.25 10.06
C PHE A 144 -8.06 3.85 10.98
N ARG A 145 -7.84 5.09 11.43
CA ARG A 145 -8.73 5.85 12.32
C ARG A 145 -9.32 7.05 11.58
N PRO A 146 -10.47 6.90 10.89
CA PRO A 146 -11.10 8.01 10.17
C PRO A 146 -11.42 9.21 11.07
N SER A 147 -11.70 9.00 12.35
CA SER A 147 -11.96 10.07 13.33
C SER A 147 -10.80 11.08 13.42
N GLU A 148 -9.56 10.58 13.53
CA GLU A 148 -8.33 11.38 13.59
C GLU A 148 -8.06 12.11 12.27
N LEU A 149 -8.33 11.45 11.14
CA LEU A 149 -8.20 12.08 9.83
C LEU A 149 -9.17 13.24 9.69
N LEU A 150 -10.44 13.05 10.07
CA LEU A 150 -11.46 14.09 10.01
C LEU A 150 -11.10 15.29 10.90
N LYS A 151 -10.57 15.06 12.12
CA LYS A 151 -10.09 16.14 13.01
C LYS A 151 -9.02 17.03 12.36
N VAL A 152 -8.12 16.46 11.55
CA VAL A 152 -7.11 17.22 10.80
C VAL A 152 -7.71 18.01 9.63
N LEU A 153 -8.82 17.52 9.06
CA LEU A 153 -9.49 18.15 7.93
C LEU A 153 -10.46 19.26 8.35
N VAL A 154 -11.06 19.21 9.55
CA VAL A 154 -12.02 20.22 10.02
C VAL A 154 -11.51 21.65 9.85
N PRO A 155 -10.27 22.01 10.25
CA PRO A 155 -9.79 23.39 10.13
C PRO A 155 -9.62 23.85 8.67
N GLN A 156 -9.54 22.92 7.72
CA GLN A 156 -9.36 23.20 6.30
C GLN A 156 -10.69 23.40 5.57
N LEU A 157 -11.78 22.89 6.12
CA LEU A 157 -13.12 22.99 5.57
C LEU A 157 -13.78 24.25 6.16
N LYS A 158 -13.96 25.30 5.35
CA LYS A 158 -14.71 26.50 5.74
C LYS A 158 -16.21 26.18 5.80
N LEU A 159 -16.64 25.54 6.88
CA LEU A 159 -18.01 25.03 7.04
C LEU A 159 -18.93 26.09 7.64
N LEU A 160 -20.21 26.02 7.27
CA LEU A 160 -21.28 26.71 7.99
C LEU A 160 -21.52 26.05 9.36
N ASP A 161 -22.13 26.80 10.30
CA ASP A 161 -22.39 26.31 11.67
C ASP A 161 -23.15 24.97 11.68
N GLN A 162 -24.16 24.79 10.82
CA GLN A 162 -24.92 23.54 10.72
C GLN A 162 -24.05 22.37 10.27
N GLN A 163 -23.21 22.58 9.25
CA GLN A 163 -22.31 21.55 8.71
C GLN A 163 -21.21 21.20 9.71
N SER A 164 -20.81 22.15 10.56
CA SER A 164 -19.84 21.89 11.62
C SER A 164 -20.40 20.91 12.66
N HIS A 165 -21.68 21.04 13.02
CA HIS A 165 -22.35 20.13 13.94
C HIS A 165 -22.48 18.72 13.36
N ASP A 166 -22.91 18.61 12.11
CA ASP A 166 -23.04 17.32 11.42
C ASP A 166 -21.68 16.61 11.29
N LEU A 167 -20.60 17.37 11.03
CA LEU A 167 -19.25 16.82 10.99
C LEU A 167 -18.75 16.37 12.38
N CYS A 168 -19.07 17.09 13.45
CA CYS A 168 -18.78 16.65 14.81
C CYS A 168 -19.49 15.32 15.14
N ASN A 169 -20.77 15.19 14.76
CA ASN A 169 -21.52 13.96 14.93
C ASN A 169 -20.89 12.81 14.13
N LEU A 170 -20.43 13.06 12.90
CA LEU A 170 -19.72 12.07 12.09
C LEU A 170 -18.39 11.65 12.74
N ILE A 171 -17.59 12.58 13.24
CA ILE A 171 -16.34 12.29 13.94
C ILE A 171 -16.61 11.40 15.16
N GLN A 172 -17.64 11.72 15.94
CA GLN A 172 -18.02 10.93 17.11
C GLN A 172 -18.49 9.52 16.71
N ALA A 173 -19.28 9.38 15.64
CA ALA A 173 -19.71 8.08 15.12
C ALA A 173 -18.52 7.24 14.65
N CYS A 174 -17.54 7.85 13.95
CA CYS A 174 -16.30 7.18 13.56
C CYS A 174 -15.52 6.68 14.78
N GLN A 175 -15.35 7.54 15.80
CA GLN A 175 -14.64 7.18 17.03
C GLN A 175 -15.31 5.97 17.72
N GLN A 176 -16.64 5.99 17.85
CA GLN A 176 -17.39 4.88 18.43
C GLN A 176 -17.22 3.57 17.66
N ALA A 177 -17.20 3.63 16.33
CA ALA A 177 -16.99 2.44 15.49
C ALA A 177 -15.55 1.92 15.52
N GLU A 178 -14.56 2.78 15.75
CA GLU A 178 -13.14 2.41 15.88
C GLU A 178 -12.83 1.74 17.23
N ASP A 179 -13.49 2.18 18.30
CA ASP A 179 -13.31 1.68 19.66
C ASP A 179 -14.14 0.42 19.97
N ALA A 180 -15.04 0.03 19.06
CA ALA A 180 -15.82 -1.21 19.11
C ALA A 180 -15.01 -2.44 18.62
#